data_AF-A0A0Q5K3M8-F1
#
_entry.id   AF-A0A0Q5K3M8-F1
#
_cell.length_a   1.000
_cell.length_b   1.000
_cell.length_c   1.000
_cell.angle_alpha   90.00
_cell.angle_beta   90.00
_cell.angle_gamma   90.00
#
_symmetry.space_group_name_H-M   'P 1'
#
loop_
_entity.id
_entity.type
_entity.pdbx_description
1 polymer ?
#
loop_
_entity_poly.entity_id
_entity_poly.type
_entity_poly.pdbx_seq_one_letter_code
_entity_poly.pdbx_strand_id
1 'polypeptide(L)'
;MEDLIKGRLGGADGYDIRCAIEGDKIVGRAGGKLHGKDIELEITERGVQGTVGNESVKIELEAGELRGNVGSQKLTLRGVDRVTGFFGQPIVGWNVVAQQQGEHLSGQLGSTVLGRIFELELGSAPGWVGTLVAVVAFYALEPRASVSA
;
A
#
# COMPACT_ATOMS: atom_id res chain seq x y z
N MET A 1 -6.56 -20.01 -8.50
CA MET A 1 -7.04 -18.73 -9.04
C MET A 1 -6.09 -17.71 -8.48
N GLU A 2 -5.35 -17.02 -9.33
CA GLU A 2 -4.39 -15.99 -8.91
C GLU A 2 -5.16 -14.67 -8.94
N ASP A 3 -5.26 -13.99 -7.80
CA ASP A 3 -5.86 -12.66 -7.77
C ASP A 3 -4.82 -11.63 -8.17
N LEU A 4 -5.19 -10.75 -9.09
CA LEU A 4 -4.30 -9.72 -9.60
C LEU A 4 -4.76 -8.36 -9.09
N ILE A 5 -3.94 -7.75 -8.24
CA ILE A 5 -4.05 -6.35 -7.89
C ILE A 5 -3.32 -5.53 -8.96
N LYS A 6 -4.03 -4.67 -9.67
CA LYS A 6 -3.42 -3.79 -10.67
C LYS A 6 -4.08 -2.42 -10.68
N GLY A 7 -3.33 -1.39 -11.02
CA GLY A 7 -3.90 -0.04 -11.18
C GLY A 7 -2.84 1.03 -11.11
N ARG A 8 -3.22 2.23 -10.68
CA ARG A 8 -2.36 3.41 -10.72
C ARG A 8 -2.36 4.18 -9.40
N LEU A 9 -1.22 4.78 -9.10
CA LEU A 9 -1.03 5.71 -7.99
C LEU A 9 -0.50 7.04 -8.52
N GLY A 10 -1.20 8.14 -8.22
CA GLY A 10 -0.81 9.51 -8.62
C GLY A 10 -1.49 10.03 -9.88
N GLY A 11 -2.55 9.38 -10.36
CA GLY A 11 -3.33 9.85 -11.52
C GLY A 11 -2.58 9.70 -12.87
N ALA A 12 -2.71 10.71 -13.74
CA ALA A 12 -2.16 10.68 -15.11
C ALA A 12 -0.63 10.53 -15.12
N ASP A 13 0.08 11.33 -14.32
CA ASP A 13 1.55 11.26 -14.16
C ASP A 13 1.99 10.24 -13.09
N GLY A 14 1.06 9.37 -12.69
CA GLY A 14 1.26 8.37 -11.67
C GLY A 14 2.07 7.15 -12.11
N TYR A 15 2.21 6.23 -11.18
CA TYR A 15 2.92 4.98 -11.33
C TYR A 15 1.95 3.80 -11.46
N ASP A 16 2.29 2.84 -12.30
CA ASP A 16 1.56 1.58 -12.38
C ASP A 16 1.90 0.67 -11.20
N ILE A 17 0.90 -0.01 -10.66
CA ILE A 17 1.05 -1.04 -9.64
C ILE A 17 0.53 -2.34 -10.25
N ARG A 18 1.30 -3.42 -10.09
CA ARG A 18 0.87 -4.76 -10.50
C ARG A 18 1.42 -5.80 -9.53
N CYS A 19 0.54 -6.43 -8.77
CA CYS A 19 0.85 -7.50 -7.83
C CYS A 19 -0.08 -8.69 -8.04
N ALA A 20 0.46 -9.89 -7.96
CA ALA A 20 -0.30 -11.13 -7.87
C ALA A 20 -0.39 -11.56 -6.40
N ILE A 21 -1.51 -12.18 -6.05
CA ILE A 21 -1.71 -12.86 -4.78
C ILE A 21 -1.66 -14.36 -5.04
N GLU A 22 -0.70 -15.01 -4.39
CA GLU A 22 -0.42 -16.44 -4.49
C GLU A 22 -0.52 -17.07 -3.10
N GLY A 23 -1.75 -17.46 -2.72
CA GLY A 23 -2.05 -17.90 -1.35
C GLY A 23 -1.84 -16.76 -0.37
N ASP A 24 -0.86 -16.92 0.52
CA ASP A 24 -0.51 -15.91 1.53
C ASP A 24 0.56 -14.92 1.05
N LYS A 25 1.03 -15.03 -0.20
CA LYS A 25 2.07 -14.14 -0.74
C LYS A 25 1.48 -13.08 -1.66
N ILE A 26 2.02 -11.87 -1.57
CA ILE A 26 1.76 -10.76 -2.48
C ILE A 26 3.07 -10.44 -3.17
N VAL A 27 3.17 -10.75 -4.47
CA VAL A 27 4.39 -10.55 -5.24
C VAL A 27 4.09 -9.65 -6.43
N GLY A 28 4.92 -8.65 -6.67
CA GLY A 28 4.68 -7.74 -7.78
C GLY A 28 5.69 -6.63 -7.92
N ARG A 29 5.26 -5.59 -8.63
CA ARG A 29 6.08 -4.43 -8.92
C ARG A 29 5.24 -3.16 -8.89
N ALA A 30 5.81 -2.12 -8.31
CA ALA A 30 5.31 -0.76 -8.39
C ALA A 30 6.26 0.09 -9.23
N GLY A 31 5.72 0.88 -10.17
CA GLY A 31 6.45 1.77 -11.05
C GLY A 31 6.64 1.23 -12.48
N GLY A 32 7.13 2.10 -13.36
CA GLY A 32 7.39 1.77 -14.77
C GLY A 32 8.60 0.85 -14.95
N LYS A 33 8.79 0.34 -16.18
CA LYS A 33 9.81 -0.69 -16.50
C LYS A 33 11.23 -0.37 -16.01
N LEU A 34 11.63 0.90 -16.02
CA LEU A 34 13.02 1.34 -15.73
C LEU A 34 13.28 1.73 -14.27
N HIS A 35 12.27 2.20 -13.53
CA HIS A 35 12.43 2.70 -12.15
C HIS A 35 11.51 2.02 -11.13
N GLY A 36 10.88 0.90 -11.51
CA GLY A 36 10.01 0.16 -10.63
C GLY A 36 10.76 -0.56 -9.51
N LYS A 37 10.08 -0.71 -8.37
CA LYS A 37 10.52 -1.45 -7.19
C LYS A 37 9.69 -2.72 -7.05
N ASP A 38 10.36 -3.81 -6.75
CA ASP A 38 9.70 -5.10 -6.54
C ASP A 38 9.08 -5.13 -5.14
N ILE A 39 7.90 -5.73 -5.04
CA ILE A 39 7.14 -5.90 -3.80
C ILE A 39 7.06 -7.39 -3.55
N GLU A 40 7.52 -7.83 -2.39
CA GLU A 40 7.39 -9.21 -1.93
C GLU A 40 6.92 -9.19 -0.48
N LEU A 41 5.65 -9.52 -0.27
CA LEU A 41 5.02 -9.54 1.05
C LEU A 41 4.40 -10.91 1.32
N GLU A 42 4.30 -11.25 2.59
CA GLU A 42 3.67 -12.45 3.11
C GLU A 42 2.67 -12.05 4.18
N ILE A 43 1.42 -12.47 4.00
CA ILE A 43 0.34 -12.39 4.97
C ILE A 43 0.58 -13.52 5.98
N THR A 44 0.63 -13.16 7.24
CA THR A 44 0.82 -14.08 8.35
C THR A 44 -0.41 -14.04 9.25
N GLU A 45 -0.53 -14.99 10.16
CA GLU A 45 -1.58 -14.99 11.19
C GLU A 45 -1.60 -13.70 12.03
N ARG A 46 -0.44 -13.02 12.13
CA ARG A 46 -0.25 -11.84 12.97
C ARG A 46 -0.24 -10.53 12.20
N GLY A 47 -0.33 -10.52 10.86
CA GLY A 47 -0.22 -9.31 10.06
C GLY A 47 0.48 -9.54 8.73
N VAL A 48 1.37 -8.65 8.31
CA VAL A 48 2.09 -8.73 7.02
C VAL A 48 3.57 -8.42 7.20
N GLN A 49 4.44 -9.21 6.58
CA GLN A 49 5.89 -8.98 6.58
C GLN A 49 6.47 -9.13 5.17
N GLY A 50 7.64 -8.57 4.92
CA GLY A 50 8.33 -8.74 3.64
C GLY A 50 9.20 -7.55 3.29
N THR A 51 9.26 -7.21 2.01
CA THR A 51 10.10 -6.14 1.49
C THR A 51 9.46 -5.37 0.34
N VAL A 52 9.96 -4.15 0.14
CA VAL A 52 9.75 -3.37 -1.07
C VAL A 52 11.07 -2.75 -1.53
N GLY A 53 11.53 -3.12 -2.71
CA GLY A 53 12.90 -2.84 -3.13
C GLY A 53 13.91 -3.41 -2.13
N ASN A 54 14.65 -2.54 -1.44
CA ASN A 54 15.65 -2.94 -0.43
C ASN A 54 15.17 -2.70 1.02
N GLU A 55 13.90 -2.35 1.20
CA GLU A 55 13.37 -1.84 2.46
C GLU A 55 12.43 -2.86 3.08
N SER A 56 12.50 -3.03 4.41
CA SER A 56 11.68 -4.01 5.12
C SER A 56 10.25 -3.51 5.34
N VAL A 57 9.27 -4.39 5.19
CA VAL A 57 7.88 -4.15 5.58
C VAL A 57 7.55 -5.09 6.73
N LYS A 58 7.05 -4.53 7.84
CA LYS A 58 6.58 -5.32 8.98
C LYS A 58 5.40 -4.63 9.65
N ILE A 59 4.23 -5.25 9.54
CA ILE A 59 2.94 -4.77 10.03
C ILE A 59 2.30 -5.89 10.85
N GLU A 60 1.84 -5.59 12.05
CA GLU A 60 1.17 -6.53 12.95
C GLU A 60 -0.28 -6.08 13.21
N LEU A 61 -1.19 -7.03 13.39
CA LEU A 61 -2.56 -6.78 13.79
C LEU A 61 -2.60 -6.62 15.32
N GLU A 62 -2.85 -5.39 15.77
CA GLU A 62 -2.92 -5.02 17.17
C GLU A 62 -4.24 -4.31 17.46
N ALA A 63 -5.05 -4.86 18.36
CA ALA A 63 -6.32 -4.27 18.79
C ALA A 63 -7.28 -3.88 17.64
N GLY A 64 -7.29 -4.66 16.54
CA GLY A 64 -8.12 -4.39 15.36
C GLY A 64 -7.55 -3.37 14.38
N GLU A 65 -6.31 -2.93 14.58
CA GLU A 65 -5.56 -2.08 13.66
C GLU A 65 -4.32 -2.82 13.13
N LEU A 66 -4.00 -2.62 11.86
CA LEU A 66 -2.73 -3.02 11.29
C LEU A 66 -1.70 -1.93 11.56
N ARG A 67 -0.67 -2.24 12.35
CA ARG A 67 0.33 -1.30 12.84
C ARG A 67 1.74 -1.78 12.60
N GLY A 68 2.64 -0.90 12.17
CA GLY A 68 4.04 -1.27 12.03
C GLY A 68 4.80 -0.28 11.18
N ASN A 69 5.73 -0.78 10.36
CA ASN A 69 6.60 0.05 9.53
C ASN A 69 6.67 -0.45 8.08
N VAL A 70 6.76 0.50 7.16
CA VAL A 70 7.21 0.31 5.78
C VAL A 70 8.52 1.09 5.66
N GLY A 71 9.62 0.36 5.61
CA GLY A 71 10.97 0.89 5.80
C GLY A 71 11.08 1.70 7.10
N SER A 72 11.46 2.97 6.98
CA SER A 72 11.62 3.88 8.13
C SER A 72 10.32 4.55 8.61
N GLN A 73 9.21 4.35 7.89
CA GLN A 73 7.96 5.06 8.15
C GLN A 73 6.94 4.18 8.87
N LYS A 74 6.25 4.79 9.84
CA LYS A 74 5.17 4.12 10.58
C LYS A 74 3.92 4.01 9.72
N LEU A 75 3.19 2.92 9.87
CA LEU A 75 1.89 2.71 9.24
C LEU A 75 0.88 2.30 10.31
N THR A 76 -0.32 2.87 10.22
CA THR A 76 -1.50 2.41 10.94
C THR A 76 -2.66 2.38 9.96
N LEU A 77 -3.33 1.24 9.83
CA LEU A 77 -4.53 1.05 9.00
C LEU A 77 -5.63 0.37 9.82
N ARG A 78 -6.88 0.71 9.53
CA ARG A 78 -8.06 0.08 10.14
C ARG A 78 -9.20 -0.03 9.14
N GLY A 79 -10.03 -1.05 9.31
CA GLY A 79 -11.16 -1.37 8.42
C GLY A 79 -10.79 -2.35 7.31
N VAL A 80 -11.81 -2.88 6.64
CA VAL A 80 -11.69 -3.89 5.57
C VAL A 80 -12.02 -3.27 4.22
N ASP A 81 -13.30 -2.94 3.97
CA ASP A 81 -13.73 -2.33 2.70
C ASP A 81 -13.53 -0.81 2.70
N ARG A 82 -13.80 -0.18 3.85
CA ARG A 82 -13.46 1.22 4.10
C ARG A 82 -12.23 1.28 4.98
N VAL A 83 -11.10 1.60 4.38
CA VAL A 83 -9.82 1.63 5.07
C VAL A 83 -9.47 3.08 5.41
N THR A 84 -9.08 3.31 6.65
CA THR A 84 -8.55 4.61 7.10
C THR A 84 -7.26 4.41 7.86
N GLY A 85 -6.42 5.43 7.92
CA GLY A 85 -5.15 5.28 8.60
C GLY A 85 -4.21 6.46 8.45
N PHE A 86 -2.97 6.24 8.83
CA PHE A 86 -1.89 7.21 8.74
C PHE A 86 -0.58 6.51 8.38
N PHE A 87 0.17 7.13 7.49
CA PHE A 87 1.47 6.65 7.03
C PHE A 87 2.51 7.74 7.22
N GLY A 88 3.67 7.41 7.78
CA GLY A 88 4.75 8.36 8.04
C GLY A 88 4.87 8.82 9.50
N GLN A 89 5.67 9.86 9.72
CA GLN A 89 5.87 10.45 11.05
C GLN A 89 4.71 11.39 11.44
N PRO A 90 4.46 11.62 12.74
CA PRO A 90 3.29 12.37 13.22
C PRO A 90 3.08 13.77 12.63
N ILE A 91 4.15 14.43 12.17
CA ILE A 91 4.10 15.82 11.67
C ILE A 91 4.11 15.89 10.14
N VAL A 92 4.79 14.96 9.47
CA VAL A 92 5.05 15.01 8.01
C VAL A 92 4.42 13.86 7.24
N GLY A 93 3.55 13.07 7.89
CA GLY A 93 2.91 11.91 7.29
C GLY A 93 1.67 12.22 6.46
N TRP A 94 1.08 11.14 5.95
CA TRP A 94 -0.04 11.10 5.02
C TRP A 94 -1.22 10.38 5.67
N ASN A 95 -2.38 11.02 5.66
CA ASN A 95 -3.62 10.31 5.95
C ASN A 95 -3.88 9.28 4.85
N VAL A 96 -4.35 8.11 5.24
CA VAL A 96 -4.75 7.05 4.30
C VAL A 96 -6.26 6.95 4.35
N VAL A 97 -6.91 7.06 3.20
CA VAL A 97 -8.34 6.78 3.05
C VAL A 97 -8.55 5.96 1.79
N ALA A 98 -9.32 4.89 1.88
CA ALA A 98 -9.66 4.05 0.74
C ALA A 98 -11.06 3.46 0.90
N GLN A 99 -11.72 3.22 -0.22
CA GLN A 99 -13.04 2.61 -0.29
C GLN A 99 -13.07 1.58 -1.41
N GLN A 100 -13.34 0.34 -1.04
CA GLN A 100 -13.63 -0.74 -1.97
C GLN A 100 -15.11 -0.69 -2.37
N GLN A 101 -15.38 -0.85 -3.66
CA GLN A 101 -16.70 -1.05 -4.27
C GLN A 101 -16.60 -2.21 -5.25
N GLY A 102 -17.09 -3.38 -4.84
CA GLY A 102 -16.88 -4.62 -5.59
C GLY A 102 -15.39 -4.93 -5.71
N GLU A 103 -14.92 -5.15 -6.93
CA GLU A 103 -13.51 -5.45 -7.20
C GLU A 103 -12.64 -4.20 -7.38
N HIS A 104 -13.19 -3.00 -7.20
CA HIS A 104 -12.46 -1.74 -7.39
C HIS A 104 -12.18 -1.06 -6.06
N LEU A 105 -10.98 -0.53 -5.89
CA LEU A 105 -10.55 0.25 -4.74
C LEU A 105 -10.11 1.62 -5.21
N SER A 106 -10.73 2.66 -4.68
CA SER A 106 -10.26 4.04 -4.83
C SER A 106 -9.83 4.60 -3.50
N GLY A 107 -8.78 5.42 -3.51
CA GLY A 107 -8.25 5.98 -2.28
C GLY A 107 -7.28 7.13 -2.50
N GLN A 108 -6.81 7.67 -1.38
CA GLN A 108 -5.90 8.79 -1.33
C GLN A 108 -4.91 8.66 -0.17
N LEU A 109 -3.67 9.03 -0.45
CA LEU A 109 -2.58 9.21 0.51
C LEU A 109 -2.29 10.70 0.65
N GLY A 110 -2.50 11.28 1.83
CA GLY A 110 -2.27 12.70 2.12
C GLY A 110 -3.55 13.54 2.10
N SER A 111 -3.37 14.86 1.96
CA SER A 111 -4.47 15.82 1.93
C SER A 111 -5.07 15.97 0.53
N THR A 112 -6.26 16.56 0.43
CA THR A 112 -6.91 16.85 -0.86
C THR A 112 -6.06 17.71 -1.82
N VAL A 113 -5.13 18.52 -1.29
CA VAL A 113 -4.33 19.47 -2.09
C VAL A 113 -2.98 18.90 -2.52
N LEU A 114 -2.34 18.08 -1.67
CA LEU A 114 -0.99 17.53 -1.92
C LEU A 114 -0.95 16.00 -1.93
N GLY A 115 -2.10 15.36 -1.81
CA GLY A 115 -2.20 13.91 -1.71
C GLY A 115 -2.12 13.22 -3.06
N ARG A 116 -1.77 11.94 -3.03
CA ARG A 116 -1.75 11.06 -4.19
C ARG A 116 -3.00 10.20 -4.17
N ILE A 117 -3.81 10.31 -5.21
CA ILE A 117 -4.97 9.43 -5.43
C ILE A 117 -4.45 8.11 -6.00
N PHE A 118 -5.05 6.99 -5.61
CA PHE A 118 -4.80 5.70 -6.21
C PHE A 118 -6.12 5.01 -6.55
N GLU A 119 -6.08 4.24 -7.62
CA GLU A 119 -7.19 3.40 -8.10
C GLU A 119 -6.63 2.03 -8.47
N LEU A 120 -7.20 0.99 -7.89
CA LEU A 120 -6.78 -0.40 -8.08
C LEU A 120 -7.98 -1.29 -8.39
N GLU A 121 -7.82 -2.19 -9.35
CA GLU A 121 -8.61 -3.40 -9.48
C GLU A 121 -8.01 -4.46 -8.54
N LEU A 122 -8.83 -5.05 -7.67
CA LEU A 122 -8.44 -6.00 -6.63
C LEU A 122 -8.70 -7.46 -7.00
N GLY A 123 -9.54 -7.72 -8.01
CA GLY A 123 -10.14 -9.05 -8.17
C GLY A 123 -10.92 -9.41 -6.90
N SER A 124 -10.61 -10.56 -6.29
CA SER A 124 -11.22 -10.95 -5.02
C SER A 124 -10.46 -10.48 -3.77
N ALA A 125 -9.35 -9.73 -3.93
CA ALA A 125 -8.56 -9.27 -2.81
C ALA A 125 -9.35 -8.28 -1.91
N PRO A 126 -9.21 -8.37 -0.56
CA PRO A 126 -9.82 -7.41 0.35
C PRO A 126 -9.24 -6.00 0.23
N GLY A 127 -10.05 -4.98 0.56
CA GLY A 127 -9.69 -3.56 0.44
C GLY A 127 -8.47 -3.17 1.27
N TRP A 128 -8.28 -3.78 2.44
CA TRP A 128 -7.08 -3.57 3.26
C TRP A 128 -5.80 -4.06 2.58
N VAL A 129 -5.86 -5.16 1.82
CA VAL A 129 -4.71 -5.68 1.06
C VAL A 129 -4.35 -4.71 -0.05
N GLY A 130 -5.34 -4.27 -0.84
CA GLY A 130 -5.13 -3.27 -1.89
C GLY A 130 -4.59 -1.94 -1.34
N THR A 131 -5.09 -1.51 -0.17
CA THR A 131 -4.61 -0.29 0.49
C THR A 131 -3.17 -0.43 0.97
N LEU A 132 -2.80 -1.57 1.55
CA LEU A 132 -1.43 -1.86 1.97
C LEU A 132 -0.48 -1.83 0.76
N VAL A 133 -0.86 -2.49 -0.35
CA VAL A 133 -0.08 -2.46 -1.59
C VAL A 133 0.11 -1.03 -2.10
N ALA A 134 -0.93 -0.19 -2.07
CA ALA A 134 -0.84 1.21 -2.47
C ALA A 134 0.14 2.01 -1.58
N VAL A 135 0.11 1.82 -0.25
CA VAL A 135 1.03 2.48 0.68
C VAL A 135 2.47 2.03 0.47
N VAL A 136 2.69 0.72 0.30
CA VAL A 136 4.01 0.14 0.06
C VAL A 136 4.59 0.64 -1.26
N ALA A 137 3.78 0.67 -2.32
CA ALA A 137 4.14 1.26 -3.61
C ALA A 137 4.47 2.75 -3.49
N PHE A 138 3.69 3.50 -2.71
CA PHE A 138 3.94 4.93 -2.47
C PHE A 138 5.29 5.17 -1.80
N TYR A 139 5.60 4.44 -0.73
CA TYR A 139 6.90 4.52 -0.06
C TYR A 139 8.06 4.26 -1.03
N ALA A 140 7.89 3.27 -1.90
CA ALA A 140 8.92 2.83 -2.83
C ALA A 140 9.23 3.84 -3.94
N LEU A 141 8.24 4.65 -4.33
CA LEU A 141 8.30 5.49 -5.54
C LEU A 141 8.31 6.98 -5.24
N GLU A 142 7.78 7.42 -4.10
CA GLU A 142 7.79 8.82 -3.70
C GLU A 142 9.04 9.09 -2.83
N PRO A 143 10.03 9.85 -3.32
CA PRO A 143 11.24 10.13 -2.55
C PRO A 143 10.94 10.81 -1.21
N ARG A 144 9.90 11.64 -1.15
CA ARG A 144 9.49 12.32 0.08
C ARG A 144 8.97 11.35 1.15
N ALA A 145 8.42 10.21 0.73
CA ALA A 145 7.92 9.18 1.63
C ALA A 145 9.06 8.33 2.21
N SER A 146 10.15 8.13 1.47
CA SER A 146 11.31 7.33 1.92
C SER A 146 12.34 8.12 2.72
N VAL A 147 12.31 9.46 2.67
CA VAL A 147 13.18 10.31 3.49
C VAL A 147 12.74 10.28 4.96
N SER A 148 13.63 9.84 5.84
CA SER A 148 13.54 10.14 7.27
C SER A 148 13.93 11.60 7.48
N ALA A 149 13.04 12.38 8.09
CA ALA A 149 13.34 13.74 8.54
C ALA A 149 14.48 13.76 9.55
#